data_AF-A0A5E4ITW2-F1
#
_entry.id   AF-A0A5E4ITW2-F1
#
_cell.length_a   1.000
_cell.length_b   1.000
_cell.length_c   1.000
_cell.angle_alpha   90.00
_cell.angle_beta   90.00
_cell.angle_gamma   90.00
#
_symmetry.space_group_name_H-M   'P 1'
#
loop_
_entity.id
_entity.type
_entity.pdbx_description
1 polymer ?
#
loop_
_entity_poly.entity_id
_entity_poly.type
_entity_poly.pdbx_seq_one_letter_code
_entity_poly.pdbx_strand_id
1 'polypeptide(L)'
;MEKPQRSFSAQTADGVGGIDVFEDRITLRLGKRARDVKKGYVESITKKGSLALGKVEAELAYYDMLGSRETVTFAIHDSEFRALKSILGK
;
A
#
# COMPACT_ATOMS: atom_id res chain seq x y z
N MET A 1 -3.35 21.29 5.53
CA MET A 1 -3.34 19.82 5.36
C MET A 1 -2.82 19.53 3.98
N GLU A 2 -1.75 18.73 3.89
CA GLU A 2 -1.25 18.22 2.62
C GLU A 2 -2.33 17.33 2.00
N LYS A 3 -2.65 17.55 0.71
CA LYS A 3 -3.63 16.72 -0.01
C LYS A 3 -2.89 15.55 -0.67
N PRO A 4 -3.40 14.32 -0.59
CA PRO A 4 -2.80 13.21 -1.30
C PRO A 4 -2.88 13.46 -2.81
N GLN A 5 -1.80 13.15 -3.52
CA GLN A 5 -1.75 13.16 -4.98
C GLN A 5 -2.67 12.08 -5.55
N ARG A 6 -2.79 10.96 -4.83
CA ARG A 6 -3.67 9.85 -5.20
C ARG A 6 -4.05 9.04 -3.95
N SER A 7 -5.24 8.47 -3.97
CA SER A 7 -5.71 7.54 -2.94
C SER A 7 -6.20 6.25 -3.60
N PHE A 8 -5.91 5.12 -2.97
CA PHE A 8 -6.33 3.80 -3.40
C PHE A 8 -7.18 3.15 -2.30
N SER A 9 -8.25 2.46 -2.70
CA SER A 9 -9.01 1.64 -1.76
C SER A 9 -8.32 0.29 -1.60
N ALA A 10 -8.15 -0.16 -0.36
CA ALA A 10 -7.53 -1.44 -0.06
C ALA A 10 -8.22 -2.07 1.14
N GLN A 11 -8.21 -3.39 1.21
CA GLN A 11 -8.92 -4.16 2.22
C GLN A 11 -7.97 -5.14 2.90
N THR A 12 -8.03 -5.20 4.22
CA THR A 12 -7.35 -6.23 5.02
C THR A 12 -8.39 -7.11 5.72
N ALA A 13 -7.93 -8.13 6.43
CA ALA A 13 -8.81 -8.95 7.28
C ALA A 13 -9.52 -8.11 8.36
N ASP A 14 -8.90 -7.01 8.80
CA ASP A 14 -9.43 -6.12 9.84
C ASP A 14 -10.43 -5.08 9.32
N GLY A 15 -10.60 -4.95 8.00
CA GLY A 15 -11.59 -4.05 7.40
C GLY A 15 -11.15 -3.35 6.12
N VAL A 16 -11.97 -2.40 5.69
CA VAL A 16 -11.71 -1.55 4.52
C VAL A 16 -10.89 -0.34 4.94
N GLY A 17 -9.85 -0.08 4.18
CA GLY A 17 -8.89 0.99 4.40
C GLY A 17 -8.48 1.65 3.08
N GLY A 18 -7.27 2.20 3.07
CA GLY A 18 -6.72 2.78 1.86
C GLY A 18 -5.24 3.11 1.95
N ILE A 19 -4.68 3.45 0.79
CA ILE A 19 -3.29 3.88 0.65
C ILE A 19 -3.33 5.26 0.02
N ASP A 20 -2.90 6.26 0.77
CA ASP A 20 -2.77 7.63 0.28
C ASP A 20 -1.33 7.88 -0.12
N VAL A 21 -1.13 8.45 -1.30
CA VAL A 21 0.20 8.75 -1.84
C VAL A 21 0.42 10.26 -1.84
N PHE A 22 1.50 10.67 -1.19
CA PHE A 22 1.99 12.03 -1.13
C PHE A 22 3.27 12.16 -1.97
N GLU A 23 3.94 13.30 -1.93
CA GLU A 23 5.15 13.51 -2.72
C GLU A 23 6.29 12.57 -2.30
N ASP A 24 6.61 12.51 -1.01
CA ASP A 24 7.75 11.79 -0.43
C ASP A 24 7.38 10.49 0.30
N ARG A 25 6.10 10.31 0.62
CA ARG A 25 5.60 9.21 1.46
C ARG A 25 4.29 8.61 0.97
N ILE A 26 3.93 7.50 1.58
CA ILE A 26 2.59 6.91 1.56
C ILE A 26 2.04 6.83 2.98
N THR A 27 0.73 6.97 3.12
CA THR A 27 0.01 6.69 4.36
C THR A 27 -0.83 5.44 4.17
N LEU A 28 -0.47 4.38 4.88
CA LEU A 28 -1.18 3.12 4.93
C LEU A 28 -2.29 3.23 5.98
N ARG A 29 -3.53 3.48 5.55
CA ARG A 29 -4.73 3.42 6.41
C ARG A 29 -5.30 2.00 6.39
N LEU A 30 -4.47 1.02 6.75
CA LEU A 30 -4.79 -0.41 6.70
C LEU A 30 -4.82 -0.98 8.12
N GLY A 31 -5.94 -1.59 8.50
CA GLY A 31 -6.16 -2.08 9.86
C GLY A 31 -6.43 -0.96 10.89
N LYS A 32 -6.01 -1.16 12.14
CA LYS A 32 -6.41 -0.30 13.27
C LYS A 32 -5.66 1.04 13.36
N ARG A 33 -4.54 1.21 12.66
CA ARG A 33 -3.71 2.42 12.74
C ARG A 33 -3.18 2.82 11.37
N ALA A 34 -3.23 4.13 11.09
CA ALA A 34 -2.53 4.70 9.95
C ALA A 34 -1.02 4.65 10.18
N ARG A 35 -0.26 4.32 9.14
CA ARG A 35 1.21 4.30 9.17
C ARG A 35 1.76 5.14 8.03
N ASP A 36 2.68 6.04 8.32
CA ASP A 36 3.40 6.79 7.30
C ASP A 36 4.70 6.09 6.95
N VAL A 37 4.91 5.87 5.65
CA VAL A 37 6.08 5.16 5.11
C VAL A 37 6.70 6.03 4.02
N LYS A 38 7.97 6.41 4.19
CA LYS A 38 8.70 7.12 3.13
C LYS A 38 8.77 6.23 1.89
N LYS A 39 8.54 6.78 0.69
CA LYS A 39 8.59 6.00 -0.57
C LYS A 39 9.94 5.30 -0.75
N GLY A 40 11.03 5.97 -0.37
CA GLY A 40 12.38 5.39 -0.42
C GLY A 40 12.57 4.19 0.52
N TYR A 41 11.71 4.02 1.52
CA TYR A 41 11.78 2.88 2.45
C TYR A 41 10.91 1.71 1.98
N VAL A 42 10.07 1.91 0.95
CA VAL A 42 9.35 0.81 0.31
C VAL A 42 10.38 -0.07 -0.38
N GLU A 43 10.45 -1.32 0.02
CA GLU A 43 11.32 -2.32 -0.58
C GLU A 43 10.67 -2.84 -1.86
N SER A 44 9.43 -3.35 -1.77
CA SER A 44 8.72 -3.97 -2.88
C SER A 44 7.20 -3.93 -2.70
N ILE A 45 6.49 -4.07 -3.82
CA ILE A 45 5.05 -4.38 -3.85
C ILE A 45 4.80 -5.53 -4.84
N THR A 46 4.29 -6.65 -4.33
CA THR A 46 4.18 -7.91 -5.07
C THR A 46 2.76 -8.42 -5.11
N LYS A 47 2.35 -8.99 -6.25
CA LYS A 47 1.07 -9.69 -6.38
C LYS A 47 1.26 -11.11 -5.88
N LYS A 48 0.52 -11.49 -4.84
CA LYS A 48 0.53 -12.84 -4.24
C LYS A 48 -0.50 -13.76 -4.88
N GLY A 49 -1.64 -13.21 -5.29
CA GLY A 49 -2.72 -13.98 -5.88
C GLY A 49 -3.76 -13.13 -6.58
N SER A 50 -4.64 -13.79 -7.33
CA SER A 50 -5.84 -13.18 -7.89
C SER A 50 -7.03 -13.49 -7.00
N LEU A 51 -7.90 -12.50 -6.80
CA LEU A 51 -9.13 -12.61 -6.01
C LEU A 51 -10.34 -12.39 -6.91
N ALA A 52 -11.54 -12.62 -6.37
CA ALA A 52 -12.79 -12.35 -7.07
C ALA A 52 -12.95 -10.85 -7.41
N LEU A 53 -13.84 -10.56 -8.37
CA LEU A 53 -14.25 -9.19 -8.73
C LEU A 53 -13.07 -8.29 -9.16
N GLY A 54 -12.10 -8.84 -9.90
CA GLY A 54 -10.98 -8.07 -10.44
C GLY A 54 -9.96 -7.59 -9.39
N LYS A 55 -10.05 -8.10 -8.15
CA LYS A 55 -9.09 -7.79 -7.09
C LYS A 55 -7.88 -8.72 -7.13
N VAL A 56 -6.82 -8.27 -6.49
CA VAL A 56 -5.60 -9.05 -6.27
C VAL A 56 -5.21 -8.96 -4.81
N GLU A 57 -4.58 -10.01 -4.31
CA GLU A 57 -3.85 -9.96 -3.05
C GLU A 57 -2.46 -9.41 -3.33
N ALA A 58 -2.11 -8.32 -2.66
CA ALA A 58 -0.83 -7.65 -2.76
C ALA A 58 -0.12 -7.64 -1.40
N GLU A 59 1.19 -7.82 -1.43
CA GLU A 59 2.07 -7.64 -0.27
C GLU A 59 3.00 -6.46 -0.53
N LEU A 60 2.99 -5.48 0.37
CA LEU A 60 3.91 -4.35 0.39
C LEU A 60 4.93 -4.55 1.52
N ALA A 61 6.20 -4.62 1.15
CA ALA A 61 7.31 -4.70 2.09
C ALA A 61 8.01 -3.34 2.19
N TYR A 62 8.36 -2.92 3.39
CA TYR A 62 9.01 -1.65 3.65
C TYR A 62 9.89 -1.71 4.91
N TYR A 63 10.82 -0.77 5.05
CA TYR A 63 11.58 -0.59 6.27
C TYR A 63 10.93 0.49 7.15
N ASP A 64 10.78 0.22 8.44
CA ASP A 64 10.34 1.23 9.41
C ASP A 64 11.46 2.22 9.75
N MET A 65 11.20 3.18 10.64
CA MET A 65 12.20 4.18 11.03
C MET A 65 13.39 3.60 11.81
N LEU A 66 13.26 2.39 12.35
CA LEU A 66 14.31 1.68 13.09
C LEU A 66 15.10 0.73 12.17
N GLY A 67 14.77 0.67 10.88
CA GLY A 67 15.39 -0.24 9.91
C GLY A 67 14.87 -1.67 9.98
N SER A 68 13.76 -1.91 10.70
CA SER A 68 13.10 -3.22 10.73
C SER A 68 12.26 -3.39 9.47
N ARG A 69 12.36 -4.57 8.86
CA ARG A 69 11.57 -4.92 7.67
C ARG A 69 10.16 -5.32 8.09
N GLU A 70 9.18 -4.60 7.58
CA GLU A 70 7.76 -4.79 7.80
C GLU A 70 7.08 -5.24 6.51
N THR A 71 5.99 -5.99 6.63
CA THR A 71 5.15 -6.41 5.51
C THR A 71 3.69 -6.17 5.82
N VAL A 72 2.93 -5.68 4.84
CA VAL A 72 1.48 -5.58 4.93
C VAL A 72 0.85 -6.26 3.71
N THR A 73 -0.11 -7.15 3.97
CA THR A 73 -0.89 -7.83 2.93
C THR A 73 -2.28 -7.24 2.88
N PHE A 74 -2.74 -6.92 1.67
CA PHE A 74 -4.06 -6.32 1.44
C PHE A 74 -4.61 -6.72 0.06
N ALA A 75 -5.93 -6.70 -0.05
CA ALA A 75 -6.66 -6.83 -1.30
C ALA A 75 -6.90 -5.45 -1.93
N ILE A 76 -6.65 -5.32 -3.22
CA ILE A 76 -6.81 -4.08 -4.01
C ILE A 76 -7.27 -4.44 -5.43
N HIS A 77 -7.91 -3.52 -6.16
CA HIS A 77 -8.27 -3.79 -7.56
C HIS A 77 -7.01 -3.94 -8.44
N ASP A 78 -6.99 -4.84 -9.42
CA ASP A 78 -5.78 -5.11 -10.23
C ASP A 78 -5.26 -3.87 -10.96
N SER A 79 -6.16 -3.01 -11.47
CA SER A 79 -5.78 -1.73 -12.09
C SER A 79 -5.15 -0.74 -11.09
N GLU A 80 -5.66 -0.70 -9.86
CA GLU A 80 -5.13 0.15 -8.80
C GLU A 80 -3.78 -0.36 -8.29
N PHE A 81 -3.61 -1.69 -8.19
CA PHE A 81 -2.32 -2.31 -7.89
C PHE A 81 -1.25 -1.89 -8.90
N ARG A 82 -1.55 -2.00 -10.20
CA ARG A 82 -0.61 -1.60 -11.27
C ARG A 82 -0.25 -0.12 -11.18
N ALA A 83 -1.24 0.74 -10.91
CA ALA A 83 -1.01 2.17 -10.73
C ALA A 83 -0.16 2.48 -9.49
N LEU A 84 -0.45 1.86 -8.35
CA LEU A 84 0.33 2.03 -7.12
C LEU A 84 1.78 1.55 -7.32
N LYS A 85 1.95 0.37 -7.93
CA LYS A 85 3.26 -0.18 -8.28
C LYS A 85 4.08 0.77 -9.15
N SER A 86 3.47 1.32 -10.19
CA SER A 86 4.10 2.32 -11.07
C SER A 86 4.52 3.59 -10.32
N ILE A 87 3.73 4.07 -9.35
CA ILE A 87 4.05 5.28 -8.59
C ILE A 87 5.21 5.05 -7.61
N LEU A 88 5.29 3.85 -7.03
CA LEU A 88 6.36 3.49 -6.12
C LEU A 88 7.67 3.12 -6.84
N GLY A 89 7.62 2.91 -8.16
CA GLY A 89 8.78 2.52 -8.97
C GLY A 89 9.30 1.12 -8.61
N LYS A 90 8.40 0.22 -8.21
CA LYS A 90 8.71 -1.15 -7.74
C LYS A 90 8.10 -2.21 -8.65
#